data_AF-A0A9W6DI13-F1
#
_entry.id   AF-A0A9W6DI13-F1
#
_cell.length_a   1.000
_cell.length_b   1.000
_cell.length_c   1.000
_cell.angle_alpha   90.00
_cell.angle_beta   90.00
_cell.angle_gamma   90.00
#
_symmetry.space_group_name_H-M   'P 1'
#
loop_
_entity.id
_entity.type
_entity.pdbx_description
1 polymer ?
#
loop_
_entity_poly.entity_id
_entity_poly.type
_entity_poly.pdbx_seq_one_letter_code
_entity_poly.pdbx_strand_id
1 'polypeptide(L)'
;MKNHKKLIIGISITLSLMVLCFLGIRIDNTDNKKTFFDSTKVYAQTTDDVDEKLNTIMDELEELKKSNPIIAMSSSPYAIVEEITSYDELVNMGIEAVKPMYDILYKRPDAGLYEYILAMAIEEITNQEYIYDVDYGWSNALEFRLCYERKVNNSSDEFEYLMNSNKISNENKKQKITELGVFVVSDLLDELDKETSIFSKEEIETLLQQIIQTVPATHKLHSVETIEEWRVDNEQIYRDLKKLNKTEY
;
A
#
# COMPACT_ATOMS: atom_id res chain seq x y z
N MET A 1 11.05 -81.24 -26.54
CA MET A 1 9.72 -81.54 -27.12
C MET A 1 8.79 -80.34 -26.91
N LYS A 2 8.05 -79.86 -27.92
CA LYS A 2 6.61 -80.16 -28.15
C LYS A 2 5.76 -80.00 -26.87
N ASN A 3 4.98 -78.92 -26.73
CA ASN A 3 3.56 -78.75 -27.20
C ASN A 3 2.56 -79.10 -26.06
N HIS A 4 1.39 -78.48 -25.87
CA HIS A 4 0.58 -77.48 -26.62
C HIS A 4 -0.17 -76.54 -25.62
N LYS A 5 -0.55 -75.29 -25.97
CA LYS A 5 -1.88 -74.82 -26.48
C LYS A 5 -3.10 -75.48 -25.78
N LYS A 6 -4.22 -74.80 -25.46
CA LYS A 6 -4.70 -73.42 -25.69
C LYS A 6 -5.45 -72.95 -24.38
N LEU A 7 -6.38 -71.99 -24.25
CA LEU A 7 -7.26 -71.22 -25.16
C LEU A 7 -7.31 -69.72 -24.76
N ILE A 8 -8.48 -69.09 -24.83
CA ILE A 8 -8.86 -67.66 -24.65
C ILE A 8 -10.33 -67.69 -24.16
N ILE A 9 -10.83 -66.65 -23.47
CA ILE A 9 -12.18 -66.01 -23.60
C ILE A 9 -12.52 -65.25 -22.31
N GLY A 10 -13.16 -64.09 -22.44
CA GLY A 10 -13.71 -63.31 -21.31
C GLY A 10 -15.10 -62.75 -21.62
N ILE A 11 -15.92 -62.66 -20.58
CA ILE A 11 -17.24 -62.01 -20.41
C ILE A 11 -17.27 -61.68 -18.91
N SER A 12 -17.38 -60.46 -18.36
CA SER A 12 -18.12 -59.22 -18.70
C SER A 12 -19.58 -59.22 -18.21
N ILE A 13 -19.96 -58.18 -17.43
CA ILE A 13 -21.30 -57.89 -16.84
C ILE A 13 -21.85 -59.01 -15.89
N THR A 14 -22.66 -58.79 -14.83
CA THR A 14 -23.48 -57.64 -14.38
C THR A 14 -23.45 -57.39 -12.85
N LEU A 15 -23.45 -56.11 -12.46
CA LEU A 15 -24.33 -55.44 -11.47
C LEU A 15 -24.67 -56.11 -10.11
N SER A 16 -24.34 -55.42 -9.01
CA SER A 16 -25.28 -55.20 -7.89
C SER A 16 -24.94 -53.90 -7.15
N LEU A 17 -25.98 -53.20 -6.69
CA LEU A 17 -25.86 -52.12 -5.69
C LEU A 17 -25.66 -52.74 -4.30
N MET A 18 -24.97 -52.06 -3.37
CA MET A 18 -25.65 -51.43 -2.23
C MET A 18 -24.73 -50.63 -1.28
N VAL A 19 -25.30 -49.54 -0.75
CA VAL A 19 -25.04 -48.88 0.55
C VAL A 19 -23.61 -48.40 0.86
N LEU A 20 -23.45 -47.07 0.79
CA LEU A 20 -22.47 -46.32 1.58
C LEU A 20 -22.89 -46.32 3.06
N CYS A 21 -22.15 -47.03 3.93
CA CYS A 21 -22.18 -46.80 5.37
C CYS A 21 -21.03 -45.87 5.77
N PHE A 22 -21.34 -44.60 6.02
CA PHE A 22 -20.39 -43.65 6.59
C PHE A 22 -20.05 -44.04 8.04
N LEU A 23 -18.87 -44.61 8.27
CA LEU A 23 -18.21 -44.55 9.58
C LEU A 23 -17.32 -43.31 9.59
N GLY A 24 -17.84 -42.24 10.19
CA GLY A 24 -17.16 -40.95 10.24
C GLY A 24 -15.96 -40.96 11.18
N ILE A 25 -14.75 -41.12 10.63
CA ILE A 25 -13.54 -40.62 11.27
C ILE A 25 -13.62 -39.09 11.17
N ARG A 26 -13.95 -38.41 12.27
CA ARG A 26 -13.71 -36.98 12.38
C ARG A 26 -12.20 -36.76 12.46
N ILE A 27 -11.61 -36.40 11.33
CA ILE A 27 -10.44 -35.53 11.34
C ILE A 27 -11.01 -34.13 11.59
N ASP A 28 -10.83 -33.61 12.79
CA ASP A 28 -11.12 -32.20 13.06
C ASP A 28 -10.03 -31.37 12.35
N ASN A 29 -10.26 -31.06 11.07
CA ASN A 29 -9.64 -29.90 10.46
C ASN A 29 -10.13 -28.68 11.26
N THR A 30 -9.27 -28.14 12.12
CA THR A 30 -9.39 -26.76 12.55
C THR A 30 -9.38 -25.89 11.30
N ASP A 31 -10.52 -25.31 10.98
CA ASP A 31 -10.67 -24.30 9.94
C ASP A 31 -9.76 -23.12 10.28
N ASN A 32 -8.54 -23.12 9.73
CA ASN A 32 -7.68 -21.93 9.65
C ASN A 32 -8.29 -20.96 8.64
N LYS A 33 -9.48 -20.44 8.96
CA LYS A 33 -9.97 -19.16 8.47
C LYS A 33 -9.09 -18.06 9.05
N LYS A 34 -7.87 -17.93 8.52
CA LYS A 34 -7.34 -16.57 8.29
C LYS A 34 -8.42 -15.86 7.49
N THR A 35 -9.07 -14.89 8.11
CA THR A 35 -10.07 -14.07 7.45
C THR A 35 -9.39 -13.34 6.32
N PHE A 36 -9.72 -13.70 5.08
CA PHE A 36 -9.42 -12.87 3.91
C PHE A 36 -10.09 -11.52 4.19
N PHE A 37 -9.30 -10.53 4.59
CA PHE A 37 -9.80 -9.22 4.97
C PHE A 37 -10.43 -8.59 3.73
N ASP A 38 -11.68 -8.17 3.84
CA ASP A 38 -12.33 -7.43 2.77
C ASP A 38 -11.69 -6.03 2.71
N SER A 39 -10.72 -5.85 1.82
CA SER A 39 -10.00 -4.58 1.66
C SER A 39 -10.94 -3.43 1.32
N THR A 40 -12.08 -3.70 0.69
CA THR A 40 -13.17 -2.72 0.49
C THR A 40 -13.71 -2.19 1.82
N LYS A 41 -13.88 -3.08 2.80
CA LYS A 41 -14.36 -2.72 4.14
C LYS A 41 -13.29 -2.02 4.96
N VAL A 42 -12.02 -2.44 4.86
CA VAL A 42 -10.90 -1.73 5.51
C VAL A 42 -10.81 -0.31 4.96
N TYR A 43 -10.64 -0.16 3.64
CA TYR A 43 -10.59 1.14 2.97
C TYR A 43 -11.78 2.05 3.33
N ALA A 44 -13.00 1.52 3.38
CA ALA A 44 -14.18 2.30 3.78
C ALA A 44 -14.07 2.78 5.23
N GLN A 45 -13.71 1.90 6.17
CA GLN A 45 -13.48 2.26 7.57
C GLN A 45 -12.36 3.31 7.70
N THR A 46 -11.22 3.12 7.04
CA THR A 46 -10.11 4.09 7.02
C THR A 46 -10.53 5.43 6.40
N THR A 47 -11.44 5.44 5.42
CA THR A 47 -12.00 6.68 4.84
C THR A 47 -12.88 7.42 5.84
N ASP A 48 -13.81 6.71 6.51
CA ASP A 48 -14.66 7.27 7.56
C ASP A 48 -13.82 7.78 8.74
N ASP A 49 -12.75 7.05 9.09
CA ASP A 49 -11.80 7.43 10.15
C ASP A 49 -11.02 8.70 9.81
N VAL A 50 -10.50 8.82 8.58
CA VAL A 50 -9.81 10.04 8.09
C VAL A 50 -10.75 11.24 8.13
N ASP A 51 -11.98 11.12 7.62
CA ASP A 51 -12.95 12.21 7.65
C ASP A 51 -13.38 12.57 9.08
N GLU A 52 -13.50 11.62 10.03
CA GLU A 52 -13.71 11.93 11.45
C GLU A 52 -12.54 12.73 12.04
N LYS A 53 -11.29 12.26 11.86
CA LYS A 53 -10.12 12.90 12.47
C LYS A 53 -9.87 14.31 11.89
N LEU A 54 -10.17 14.53 10.60
CA LEU A 54 -10.15 15.86 10.00
C LEU A 54 -11.22 16.81 10.54
N ASN A 55 -12.39 16.31 10.97
CA ASN A 55 -13.36 17.13 11.69
C ASN A 55 -12.83 17.50 13.09
N THR A 56 -12.24 16.56 13.83
CA THR A 56 -11.61 16.85 15.15
C THR A 56 -10.50 17.90 15.04
N ILE A 57 -9.67 17.83 14.00
CA ILE A 57 -8.64 18.84 13.69
C ILE A 57 -9.26 20.23 13.49
N MET A 58 -10.43 20.34 12.86
CA MET A 58 -11.11 21.63 12.65
C MET A 58 -11.73 22.18 13.95
N ASP A 59 -12.28 21.30 14.81
CA ASP A 59 -12.80 21.67 16.14
C ASP A 59 -11.66 22.11 17.09
N GLU A 60 -10.54 21.37 17.12
CA GLU A 60 -9.32 21.76 17.85
C GLU A 60 -8.79 23.12 17.37
N LEU A 61 -8.75 23.33 16.04
CA LEU A 61 -8.32 24.59 15.45
C LEU A 61 -9.26 25.76 15.78
N GLU A 62 -10.56 25.53 15.89
CA GLU A 62 -11.50 26.55 16.33
C GLU A 62 -11.23 27.00 17.77
N GLU A 63 -11.02 26.06 18.70
CA GLU A 63 -10.70 26.39 20.11
C GLU A 63 -9.29 26.99 20.25
N LEU A 64 -8.31 26.53 19.47
CA LEU A 64 -6.97 27.13 19.39
C LEU A 64 -7.04 28.58 18.88
N LYS A 65 -7.87 28.88 17.88
CA LYS A 65 -8.08 30.27 17.39
C LYS A 65 -8.83 31.14 18.41
N LYS A 66 -9.76 30.58 19.20
CA LYS A 66 -10.47 31.31 20.27
C LYS A 66 -9.53 31.65 21.44
N SER A 67 -8.51 30.83 21.70
CA SER A 67 -7.59 30.96 22.84
C SER A 67 -6.23 31.61 22.50
N ASN A 68 -5.74 31.47 21.28
CA ASN A 68 -4.43 31.97 20.82
C ASN A 68 -4.55 32.97 19.66
N PRO A 69 -4.49 34.29 19.93
CA PRO A 69 -4.58 35.33 18.91
C PRO A 69 -3.48 35.29 17.83
N ILE A 70 -2.33 34.66 18.10
CA ILE A 70 -1.24 34.52 17.11
C ILE A 70 -1.66 33.51 16.05
N ILE A 71 -2.22 32.37 16.45
CA ILE A 71 -2.76 31.36 15.52
C ILE A 71 -4.02 31.87 14.81
N ALA A 72 -4.86 32.65 15.49
CA ALA A 72 -6.00 33.33 14.87
C ALA A 72 -5.62 34.33 13.77
N MET A 73 -4.39 34.86 13.80
CA MET A 73 -3.82 35.74 12.77
C MET A 73 -2.80 35.04 11.87
N SER A 74 -2.57 33.75 12.04
CA SER A 74 -1.64 32.96 11.22
C SER A 74 -2.24 32.62 9.87
N SER A 75 -1.44 32.77 8.82
CA SER A 75 -1.73 32.24 7.48
C SER A 75 -0.90 31.00 7.14
N SER A 76 -0.22 30.39 8.11
CA SER A 76 0.62 29.20 7.93
C SER A 76 -0.10 27.94 8.43
N PRO A 77 -0.39 26.96 7.56
CA PRO A 77 -0.92 25.65 7.97
C PRO A 77 0.04 24.85 8.85
N TYR A 78 1.36 24.99 8.64
CA TYR A 78 2.38 24.31 9.46
C TYR A 78 2.30 24.73 10.93
N ALA A 79 2.27 26.05 11.18
CA ALA A 79 2.12 26.61 12.53
C ALA A 79 0.72 26.37 13.14
N ILE A 80 -0.21 25.78 12.38
CA ILE A 80 -1.51 25.31 12.88
C ILE A 80 -1.40 23.85 13.32
N VAL A 81 -0.77 22.97 12.53
CA VAL A 81 -0.69 21.53 12.87
C VAL A 81 0.31 21.22 13.97
N GLU A 82 1.38 22.03 14.14
CA GLU A 82 2.34 21.92 15.26
C GLU A 82 1.69 22.00 16.68
N GLU A 83 0.45 22.50 16.78
CA GLU A 83 -0.29 22.71 18.03
C GLU A 83 -1.57 21.84 18.13
N ILE A 84 -1.80 20.90 17.20
CA ILE A 84 -3.03 20.09 17.08
C ILE A 84 -2.69 18.59 17.22
N THR A 85 -3.08 17.98 18.34
CA THR A 85 -2.76 16.57 18.61
C THR A 85 -3.49 15.63 17.66
N SER A 86 -4.69 15.98 17.19
CA SER A 86 -5.40 15.19 16.18
C SER A 86 -4.68 15.14 14.81
N TYR A 87 -3.71 16.03 14.53
CA TYR A 87 -2.88 15.92 13.33
C TYR A 87 -1.83 14.81 13.47
N ASP A 88 -1.15 14.71 14.62
CA ASP A 88 -0.27 13.58 14.92
C ASP A 88 -1.03 12.25 14.80
N GLU A 89 -2.27 12.18 15.29
CA GLU A 89 -3.12 10.99 15.16
C GLU A 89 -3.43 10.66 13.68
N LEU A 90 -3.74 11.67 12.87
CA LEU A 90 -3.98 11.54 11.42
C LEU A 90 -2.74 11.01 10.68
N VAL A 91 -1.53 11.51 11.01
CA VAL A 91 -0.26 11.02 10.46
C VAL A 91 0.04 9.60 10.93
N ASN A 92 -0.24 9.26 12.19
CA ASN A 92 0.00 7.93 12.73
C ASN A 92 -0.90 6.83 12.14
N MET A 93 -2.01 7.18 11.46
CA MET A 93 -2.78 6.23 10.64
C MET A 93 -1.90 5.59 9.55
N GLY A 94 -0.91 6.33 9.03
CA GLY A 94 0.14 5.79 8.17
C GLY A 94 -0.33 5.32 6.79
N ILE A 95 0.42 4.38 6.19
CA ILE A 95 0.41 4.18 4.73
C ILE A 95 -0.93 3.65 4.17
N GLU A 96 -1.72 2.97 5.00
CA GLU A 96 -3.08 2.55 4.64
C GLU A 96 -4.04 3.72 4.42
N ALA A 97 -3.82 4.85 5.10
CA ALA A 97 -4.67 6.03 5.00
C ALA A 97 -4.34 6.91 3.79
N VAL A 98 -3.14 6.82 3.21
CA VAL A 98 -2.71 7.68 2.09
C VAL A 98 -3.63 7.58 0.87
N LYS A 99 -4.11 6.38 0.52
CA LYS A 99 -5.03 6.20 -0.61
C LYS A 99 -6.44 6.77 -0.32
N PRO A 100 -7.10 6.47 0.83
CA PRO A 100 -8.27 7.21 1.31
C PRO A 100 -8.09 8.74 1.31
N MET A 101 -6.99 9.25 1.86
CA MET A 101 -6.66 10.69 1.90
C MET A 101 -6.56 11.30 0.50
N TYR A 102 -5.82 10.69 -0.42
CA TYR A 102 -5.75 11.10 -1.82
C TYR A 102 -7.13 11.05 -2.49
N ASP A 103 -7.98 10.07 -2.15
CA ASP A 103 -9.31 9.96 -2.73
C ASP A 103 -10.29 11.02 -2.20
N ILE A 104 -10.16 11.44 -0.94
CA ILE A 104 -10.90 12.57 -0.38
C ILE A 104 -10.44 13.87 -1.06
N LEU A 105 -9.12 14.11 -1.11
CA LEU A 105 -8.49 15.24 -1.82
C LEU A 105 -8.82 15.27 -3.32
N TYR A 106 -8.99 14.12 -3.97
CA TYR A 106 -9.34 14.06 -5.39
C TYR A 106 -10.81 14.44 -5.61
N LYS A 107 -11.71 13.97 -4.74
CA LYS A 107 -13.17 14.23 -4.82
C LYS A 107 -13.54 15.67 -4.45
N ARG A 108 -12.77 16.31 -3.57
CA ARG A 108 -12.98 17.71 -3.14
C ARG A 108 -12.18 18.66 -4.06
N PRO A 109 -12.85 19.50 -4.89
CA PRO A 109 -12.15 20.40 -5.81
C PRO A 109 -11.64 21.69 -5.13
N ASP A 110 -12.01 21.90 -3.86
CA ASP A 110 -11.63 23.07 -3.08
C ASP A 110 -10.15 23.01 -2.67
N ALA A 111 -9.47 24.15 -2.71
CA ALA A 111 -8.10 24.29 -2.22
C ALA A 111 -8.10 24.86 -0.78
N GLY A 112 -8.94 24.29 0.09
CA GLY A 112 -9.15 24.74 1.46
C GLY A 112 -8.06 24.29 2.43
N LEU A 113 -8.18 24.73 3.68
CA LEU A 113 -7.29 24.27 4.77
C LEU A 113 -7.47 22.77 5.06
N TYR A 114 -8.67 22.23 4.85
CA TYR A 114 -8.96 20.80 4.99
C TYR A 114 -8.14 19.97 3.99
N GLU A 115 -8.16 20.37 2.73
CA GLU A 115 -7.41 19.71 1.65
C GLU A 115 -5.90 19.97 1.76
N TYR A 116 -5.49 21.12 2.32
CA TYR A 116 -4.08 21.39 2.63
C TYR A 116 -3.55 20.48 3.75
N ILE A 117 -4.33 20.26 4.82
CA ILE A 117 -3.93 19.36 5.92
C ILE A 117 -3.86 17.90 5.44
N LEU A 118 -4.78 17.47 4.58
CA LEU A 118 -4.67 16.20 3.86
C LEU A 118 -3.37 16.07 3.04
N ALA A 119 -2.99 17.14 2.31
CA ALA A 119 -1.75 17.14 1.54
C ALA A 119 -0.49 17.02 2.41
N MET A 120 -0.41 17.78 3.52
CA MET A 120 0.69 17.67 4.49
C MET A 120 0.79 16.26 5.09
N ALA A 121 -0.34 15.68 5.52
CA ALA A 121 -0.36 14.34 6.10
C ALA A 121 0.10 13.26 5.09
N ILE A 122 -0.28 13.36 3.81
CA ILE A 122 0.22 12.44 2.78
C ILE A 122 1.73 12.63 2.55
N GLU A 123 2.22 13.86 2.49
CA GLU A 123 3.66 14.15 2.34
C GLU A 123 4.49 13.53 3.47
N GLU A 124 4.05 13.73 4.71
CA GLU A 124 4.69 13.23 5.92
C GLU A 124 4.62 11.69 6.04
N ILE A 125 3.46 11.08 5.78
CA ILE A 125 3.30 9.61 5.82
C ILE A 125 4.13 8.92 4.74
N THR A 126 4.12 9.45 3.51
CA THR A 126 4.88 8.85 2.42
C THR A 126 6.39 9.09 2.55
N ASN A 127 6.78 10.13 3.30
CA ASN A 127 8.16 10.58 3.48
C ASN A 127 8.85 10.76 2.11
N GLN A 128 8.21 11.55 1.24
CA GLN A 128 8.62 11.86 -0.13
C GLN A 128 8.48 13.36 -0.39
N GLU A 129 9.36 13.92 -1.23
CA GLU A 129 9.31 15.34 -1.63
C GLU A 129 8.41 15.55 -2.85
N TYR A 130 7.45 16.48 -2.79
CA TYR A 130 6.47 16.75 -3.86
C TYR A 130 6.69 18.10 -4.57
N ILE A 131 7.70 18.17 -5.43
CA ILE A 131 8.10 19.40 -6.14
C ILE A 131 7.10 19.77 -7.27
N TYR A 132 6.28 20.82 -7.06
CA TYR A 132 5.53 21.51 -8.13
C TYR A 132 6.40 22.57 -8.79
N ASP A 133 7.04 23.39 -7.97
CA ASP A 133 8.00 24.44 -8.33
C ASP A 133 9.30 24.24 -7.52
N VAL A 134 10.43 24.58 -8.13
CA VAL A 134 11.77 24.35 -7.56
C VAL A 134 12.10 25.29 -6.41
N ASP A 135 11.44 26.44 -6.30
CA ASP A 135 11.73 27.45 -5.28
C ASP A 135 10.88 27.29 -4.00
N TYR A 136 9.76 26.55 -4.04
CA TYR A 136 8.83 26.45 -2.90
C TYR A 136 8.07 25.11 -2.74
N GLY A 137 8.36 24.06 -3.52
CA GLY A 137 7.63 22.80 -3.41
C GLY A 137 6.23 22.93 -4.00
N TRP A 138 5.19 23.03 -3.17
CA TRP A 138 3.78 23.23 -3.55
C TRP A 138 3.11 24.27 -2.64
N SER A 139 2.23 25.12 -3.18
CA SER A 139 1.57 26.21 -2.43
C SER A 139 0.10 25.93 -2.07
N ASN A 140 -0.51 24.87 -2.60
CA ASN A 140 -1.88 24.47 -2.29
C ASN A 140 -2.17 22.99 -2.64
N ALA A 141 -3.29 22.48 -2.13
CA ALA A 141 -3.67 21.08 -2.26
C ALA A 141 -3.89 20.59 -3.72
N LEU A 142 -4.23 21.49 -4.65
CA LEU A 142 -4.36 21.15 -6.08
C LEU A 142 -2.98 20.95 -6.72
N GLU A 143 -2.01 21.82 -6.41
CA GLU A 143 -0.61 21.66 -6.83
C GLU A 143 -0.01 20.38 -6.24
N PHE A 144 -0.24 20.11 -4.96
CA PHE A 144 0.14 18.86 -4.32
C PHE A 144 -0.43 17.63 -5.06
N ARG A 145 -1.73 17.62 -5.36
CA ARG A 145 -2.39 16.52 -6.08
C ARG A 145 -1.74 16.27 -7.44
N LEU A 146 -1.42 17.33 -8.19
CA LEU A 146 -0.71 17.23 -9.47
C LEU A 146 0.72 16.68 -9.32
N CYS A 147 1.38 16.95 -8.20
CA CYS A 147 2.69 16.38 -7.87
C CYS A 147 2.61 14.93 -7.41
N TYR A 148 1.60 14.56 -6.63
CA TYR A 148 1.34 13.19 -6.22
C TYR A 148 1.08 12.30 -7.44
N GLU A 149 0.18 12.73 -8.33
CA GLU A 149 -0.11 12.05 -9.59
C GLU A 149 1.14 11.94 -10.49
N ARG A 150 1.96 12.99 -10.56
CA ARG A 150 3.26 12.96 -11.27
C ARG A 150 4.24 11.97 -10.64
N LYS A 151 4.38 11.95 -9.31
CA LYS A 151 5.30 11.08 -8.56
C LYS A 151 4.93 9.61 -8.74
N VAL A 152 3.65 9.24 -8.57
CA VAL A 152 3.16 7.86 -8.72
C VAL A 152 3.40 7.31 -10.13
N ASN A 153 3.10 8.10 -11.17
CA ASN A 153 3.38 7.70 -12.55
C ASN A 153 4.89 7.57 -12.80
N ASN A 154 5.67 8.63 -12.51
CA ASN A 154 7.10 8.66 -12.78
C ASN A 154 7.89 7.60 -12.02
N SER A 155 7.51 7.24 -10.79
CA SER A 155 8.16 6.17 -10.04
C SER A 155 8.02 4.81 -10.72
N SER A 156 6.90 4.56 -11.41
CA SER A 156 6.71 3.32 -12.19
C SER A 156 7.62 3.29 -13.42
N ASP A 157 7.61 4.37 -14.19
CA ASP A 157 8.39 4.50 -15.43
C ASP A 157 9.91 4.51 -15.16
N GLU A 158 10.38 5.19 -14.09
CA GLU A 158 11.78 5.18 -13.71
C GLU A 158 12.19 3.81 -13.13
N PHE A 159 11.33 3.10 -12.40
CA PHE A 159 11.62 1.73 -11.96
C PHE A 159 11.82 0.80 -13.18
N GLU A 160 10.88 0.75 -14.13
CA GLU A 160 11.03 -0.07 -15.34
C GLU A 160 12.30 0.29 -16.13
N TYR A 161 12.59 1.58 -16.28
CA TYR A 161 13.82 2.05 -16.92
C TYR A 161 15.08 1.60 -16.16
N LEU A 162 15.11 1.70 -14.83
CA LEU A 162 16.25 1.28 -14.01
C LEU A 162 16.48 -0.22 -14.13
N MET A 163 15.43 -1.04 -14.07
CA MET A 163 15.56 -2.50 -14.22
C MET A 163 16.13 -2.87 -15.60
N ASN A 164 15.58 -2.30 -16.68
CA ASN A 164 15.98 -2.62 -18.06
C ASN A 164 17.28 -1.93 -18.54
N SER A 165 17.74 -0.85 -17.91
CA SER A 165 18.91 -0.10 -18.39
C SER A 165 20.23 -0.83 -18.17
N ASN A 166 21.01 -0.97 -19.25
CA ASN A 166 22.39 -1.49 -19.20
C ASN A 166 23.46 -0.39 -19.03
N LYS A 167 23.05 0.87 -18.85
CA LYS A 167 23.94 2.05 -18.73
C LYS A 167 24.22 2.45 -17.28
N ILE A 168 23.52 1.85 -16.33
CA ILE A 168 23.52 2.21 -14.90
C ILE A 168 24.01 0.99 -14.12
N SER A 169 25.00 1.18 -13.25
CA SER A 169 25.53 0.15 -12.35
C SER A 169 24.47 -0.32 -11.34
N ASN A 170 24.53 -1.60 -10.94
CA ASN A 170 23.56 -2.15 -9.98
C ASN A 170 23.49 -1.36 -8.67
N GLU A 171 24.61 -0.82 -8.15
CA GLU A 171 24.60 0.03 -6.96
C GLU A 171 23.85 1.36 -7.18
N ASN A 172 24.06 2.01 -8.33
CA ASN A 172 23.34 3.23 -8.68
C ASN A 172 21.86 2.95 -8.94
N LYS A 173 21.50 1.77 -9.50
CA LYS A 173 20.10 1.34 -9.61
C LYS A 173 19.47 1.18 -8.23
N LYS A 174 20.14 0.45 -7.31
CA LYS A 174 19.67 0.23 -5.93
C LYS A 174 19.43 1.55 -5.20
N GLN A 175 20.41 2.47 -5.24
CA GLN A 175 20.23 3.82 -4.68
C GLN A 175 19.00 4.53 -5.26
N LYS A 176 18.87 4.59 -6.59
CA LYS A 176 17.75 5.30 -7.23
C LYS A 176 16.39 4.64 -6.97
N ILE A 177 16.33 3.32 -6.83
CA ILE A 177 15.09 2.62 -6.44
C ILE A 177 14.67 3.03 -5.02
N THR A 178 15.60 3.14 -4.08
CA THR A 178 15.32 3.67 -2.73
C THR A 178 14.86 5.14 -2.76
N GLU A 179 15.37 5.97 -3.68
CA GLU A 179 14.92 7.36 -3.91
C GLU A 179 13.48 7.48 -4.47
N LEU A 180 12.94 6.42 -5.11
CA LEU A 180 11.55 6.38 -5.59
C LEU A 180 10.53 6.05 -4.48
N GLY A 181 11.01 5.57 -3.32
CA GLY A 181 10.26 5.43 -2.08
C GLY A 181 9.09 4.44 -2.13
N VAL A 182 8.06 4.70 -1.32
CA VAL A 182 6.90 3.80 -1.13
C VAL A 182 6.19 3.39 -2.43
N PHE A 183 6.29 4.21 -3.49
CA PHE A 183 5.57 4.00 -4.75
C PHE A 183 6.12 2.87 -5.62
N VAL A 184 7.32 2.36 -5.35
CA VAL A 184 7.91 1.21 -6.07
C VAL A 184 7.90 -0.10 -5.26
N VAL A 185 7.32 -0.09 -4.05
CA VAL A 185 7.27 -1.29 -3.20
C VAL A 185 6.50 -2.42 -3.88
N SER A 186 5.35 -2.16 -4.51
CA SER A 186 4.61 -3.20 -5.23
C SER A 186 5.33 -3.71 -6.49
N ASP A 187 6.14 -2.88 -7.16
CA ASP A 187 6.97 -3.33 -8.29
C ASP A 187 8.16 -4.17 -7.84
N LEU A 188 8.72 -3.90 -6.66
CA LEU A 188 9.73 -4.74 -6.00
C LEU A 188 9.16 -6.08 -5.52
N LEU A 189 7.91 -6.12 -5.05
CA LEU A 189 7.21 -7.37 -4.75
C LEU A 189 6.97 -8.20 -6.03
N ASP A 190 6.51 -7.55 -7.10
CA ASP A 190 6.36 -8.19 -8.42
C ASP A 190 7.71 -8.65 -9.00
N GLU A 191 8.83 -8.01 -8.65
CA GLU A 191 10.18 -8.48 -8.99
C GLU A 191 10.65 -9.66 -8.12
N LEU A 192 10.33 -9.65 -6.83
CA LEU A 192 10.66 -10.72 -5.88
C LEU A 192 10.04 -12.07 -6.30
N ASP A 193 8.86 -12.04 -6.92
CA ASP A 193 8.14 -13.22 -7.38
C ASP A 193 8.65 -13.81 -8.72
N LYS A 194 9.54 -13.11 -9.44
CA LYS A 194 10.07 -13.59 -10.73
C LYS A 194 11.10 -14.71 -10.56
N GLU A 195 11.12 -15.65 -11.52
CA GLU A 195 12.17 -16.67 -11.62
C GLU A 195 13.56 -16.08 -11.94
N THR A 196 13.58 -14.92 -12.60
CA THR A 196 14.81 -14.23 -13.02
C THR A 196 14.67 -12.72 -12.83
N SER A 197 15.63 -12.10 -12.14
CA SER A 197 15.78 -10.66 -11.95
C SER A 197 17.23 -10.23 -12.26
N ILE A 198 17.46 -8.91 -12.37
CA ILE A 198 18.81 -8.33 -12.39
C ILE A 198 19.47 -8.28 -10.99
N PHE A 199 18.68 -8.49 -9.94
CA PHE A 199 19.10 -8.54 -8.55
C PHE A 199 18.86 -9.92 -7.95
N SER A 200 19.57 -10.25 -6.88
CA SER A 200 19.24 -11.41 -6.03
C SER A 200 18.00 -11.12 -5.17
N LYS A 201 17.30 -12.18 -4.70
CA LYS A 201 16.16 -12.00 -3.77
C LYS A 201 16.58 -11.27 -2.48
N GLU A 202 17.75 -11.56 -1.95
CA GLU A 202 18.35 -10.89 -0.79
C GLU A 202 18.55 -9.37 -1.02
N GLU A 203 18.94 -8.95 -2.23
CA GLU A 203 19.01 -7.53 -2.59
C GLU A 203 17.62 -6.88 -2.70
N ILE A 204 16.62 -7.59 -3.25
CA ILE A 204 15.23 -7.09 -3.37
C ILE A 204 14.59 -6.95 -1.98
N GLU A 205 14.74 -7.96 -1.12
CA GLU A 205 14.33 -7.92 0.29
C GLU A 205 15.02 -6.78 1.05
N THR A 206 16.32 -6.55 0.80
CA THR A 206 17.06 -5.42 1.37
C THR A 206 16.52 -4.06 0.91
N LEU A 207 16.19 -3.90 -0.38
CA LEU A 207 15.56 -2.67 -0.90
C LEU A 207 14.18 -2.42 -0.28
N LEU A 208 13.35 -3.47 -0.21
CA LEU A 208 12.04 -3.42 0.43
C LEU A 208 12.17 -2.98 1.90
N GLN A 209 13.06 -3.61 2.67
CA GLN A 209 13.31 -3.22 4.06
C GLN A 209 13.80 -1.76 4.18
N GLN A 210 14.71 -1.30 3.32
CA GLN A 210 15.18 0.09 3.32
C GLN A 210 14.03 1.09 3.11
N ILE A 211 13.13 0.82 2.15
CA ILE A 211 12.00 1.69 1.82
C ILE A 211 10.92 1.63 2.91
N ILE A 212 10.53 0.44 3.38
CA ILE A 212 9.49 0.27 4.40
C ILE A 212 9.90 0.95 5.72
N GLN A 213 11.20 1.00 6.05
CA GLN A 213 11.70 1.64 7.27
C GLN A 213 11.69 3.18 7.24
N THR A 214 11.39 3.84 6.11
CA THR A 214 11.24 5.32 6.06
C THR A 214 9.83 5.82 6.42
N VAL A 215 8.82 4.95 6.33
CA VAL A 215 7.39 5.21 6.65
C VAL A 215 7.20 5.43 8.17
N PRO A 216 6.14 6.10 8.65
CA PRO A 216 5.81 6.16 10.08
C PRO A 216 5.71 4.79 10.79
N ALA A 217 5.91 4.80 12.10
CA ALA A 217 6.21 3.61 12.90
C ALA A 217 5.14 2.50 12.89
N THR A 218 3.88 2.84 12.60
CA THR A 218 2.74 1.91 12.56
C THR A 218 2.80 0.89 11.42
N HIS A 219 3.53 1.18 10.33
CA HIS A 219 3.62 0.30 9.14
C HIS A 219 5.03 -0.19 8.83
N LYS A 220 5.97 -0.02 9.77
CA LYS A 220 7.34 -0.54 9.64
C LYS A 220 7.39 -2.04 9.87
N LEU A 221 8.06 -2.76 8.97
CA LEU A 221 8.45 -4.15 9.15
C LEU A 221 9.09 -4.34 10.54
N HIS A 222 8.49 -5.20 11.35
CA HIS A 222 8.93 -5.43 12.72
C HIS A 222 10.24 -6.22 12.74
N SER A 223 11.09 -6.02 13.75
CA SER A 223 12.47 -6.56 13.79
C SER A 223 12.58 -8.10 13.95
N VAL A 224 11.47 -8.83 13.78
CA VAL A 224 11.32 -10.28 13.88
C VAL A 224 10.53 -10.87 12.71
N GLU A 225 10.09 -10.03 11.77
CA GLU A 225 9.14 -10.34 10.70
C GLU A 225 9.88 -10.49 9.36
N THR A 226 9.53 -11.52 8.58
CA THR A 226 10.04 -11.69 7.22
C THR A 226 9.22 -10.89 6.21
N ILE A 227 9.80 -10.57 5.04
CA ILE A 227 9.07 -9.90 3.95
C ILE A 227 7.80 -10.68 3.57
N GLU A 228 7.86 -12.01 3.51
CA GLU A 228 6.70 -12.86 3.18
C GLU A 228 5.63 -12.91 4.28
N GLU A 229 5.96 -12.62 5.54
CA GLU A 229 4.96 -12.43 6.60
C GLU A 229 4.32 -11.04 6.48
N TRP A 230 5.14 -9.99 6.38
CA TRP A 230 4.70 -8.61 6.22
C TRP A 230 3.79 -8.40 5.00
N ARG A 231 4.10 -9.05 3.86
CA ARG A 231 3.32 -9.03 2.62
C ARG A 231 1.85 -9.41 2.82
N VAL A 232 1.56 -10.36 3.73
CA VAL A 232 0.21 -10.93 3.90
C VAL A 232 -0.82 -9.85 4.22
N ASP A 233 -0.44 -8.90 5.06
CA ASP A 233 -1.33 -7.84 5.53
C ASP A 233 -1.07 -6.50 4.79
N ASN A 234 0.14 -6.28 4.23
CA ASN A 234 0.54 -5.00 3.65
C ASN A 234 0.48 -4.91 2.10
N GLU A 235 0.65 -6.01 1.35
CA GLU A 235 0.88 -5.94 -0.10
C GLU A 235 -0.23 -5.18 -0.86
N GLN A 236 -1.49 -5.40 -0.47
CA GLN A 236 -2.63 -4.77 -1.12
C GLN A 236 -2.60 -3.23 -0.97
N ILE A 237 -2.15 -2.70 0.17
CA ILE A 237 -2.04 -1.26 0.42
C ILE A 237 -1.08 -0.61 -0.59
N TYR A 238 0.12 -1.17 -0.77
CA TYR A 238 1.12 -0.65 -1.70
C TYR A 238 0.72 -0.84 -3.18
N ARG A 239 -0.14 -1.81 -3.49
CA ARG A 239 -0.80 -1.93 -4.80
C ARG A 239 -1.93 -0.90 -4.99
N ASP A 240 -2.53 -0.41 -3.92
CA ASP A 240 -3.59 0.61 -3.93
C ASP A 240 -3.04 2.05 -3.98
N LEU A 241 -1.87 2.34 -3.41
CA LEU A 241 -1.15 3.62 -3.56
C LEU A 241 -0.98 4.02 -5.04
N LYS A 242 -0.72 3.04 -5.92
CA LYS A 242 -0.51 3.26 -7.36
C LYS A 242 -1.80 3.54 -8.14
N LYS A 243 -2.98 3.39 -7.54
CA LYS A 243 -4.27 3.57 -8.21
C LYS A 243 -4.70 5.04 -8.22
N LEU A 244 -4.14 5.81 -9.14
CA LEU A 244 -4.61 7.18 -9.38
C LEU A 244 -6.05 7.20 -9.90
N ASN A 245 -6.80 8.24 -9.52
CA ASN A 245 -8.15 8.45 -10.02
C ASN A 245 -8.11 9.07 -11.43
N LYS A 246 -9.17 8.86 -12.21
CA LYS A 246 -9.28 9.40 -13.57
C LYS A 246 -10.44 10.38 -13.63
N THR A 247 -10.17 11.55 -14.17
CA THR A 247 -11.21 12.54 -14.43
C THR A 247 -12.07 12.04 -15.59
N GLU A 248 -13.34 11.77 -15.33
CA GLU A 248 -14.33 11.63 -16.39
C GLU A 248 -14.59 13.03 -16.99
N TYR A 249 -14.29 13.19 -18.28
CA TYR A 249 -14.42 14.42 -19.07
C TYR A 249 -15.54 14.27 -20.11
#